data_AF-A0A2X3BKE1-F1
#
_entry.id   AF-A0A2X3BKE1-F1
#
_cell.length_a   1.000
_cell.length_b   1.000
_cell.length_c   1.000
_cell.angle_alpha   90.00
_cell.angle_beta   90.00
_cell.angle_gamma   90.00
#
_symmetry.space_group_name_H-M   'P 1'
#
loop_
_entity.id
_entity.type
_entity.pdbx_description
1 polymer ?
#
loop_
_entity_poly.entity_id
_entity_poly.type
_entity_poly.pdbx_seq_one_letter_code
_entity_poly.pdbx_strand_id
1 'polypeptide(L)'
;MPYGWEAFYELLGLFTLYSRHPEALAHGHQGARVMFSPPGHVSKEGFFGIDGLRIFLPAEAFETLVRELTTRCAEGTLAEALTGLRGLYGDL
;
A
#
# COMPACT_ATOMS: atom_id res chain seq x y z
N MET A 1 11.11 -13.62 1.90
CA MET A 1 10.05 -14.16 1.01
C MET A 1 10.67 -14.59 -0.31
N PRO A 2 10.26 -15.69 -0.95
CA PRO A 2 10.79 -15.99 -2.27
C PRO A 2 10.33 -14.90 -3.27
N TYR A 3 11.22 -14.49 -4.17
CA TYR A 3 10.97 -13.58 -5.31
C TYR A 3 10.66 -12.10 -5.02
N GLY A 4 11.09 -11.53 -3.88
CA GLY A 4 11.12 -10.05 -3.71
C GLY A 4 9.77 -9.37 -3.48
N TRP A 5 8.77 -10.12 -3.01
CA TRP A 5 7.40 -9.65 -2.77
C TRP A 5 7.20 -8.75 -1.54
N GLU A 6 8.21 -8.62 -0.68
CA GLU A 6 8.10 -7.93 0.61
C GLU A 6 7.59 -6.48 0.47
N ALA A 7 8.13 -5.74 -0.50
CA ALA A 7 7.73 -4.35 -0.71
C ALA A 7 6.28 -4.22 -1.24
N PHE A 8 5.87 -5.12 -2.13
CA PHE A 8 4.49 -5.13 -2.62
C PHE A 8 3.51 -5.45 -1.48
N TYR A 9 3.85 -6.45 -0.66
CA TYR A 9 2.99 -6.86 0.43
C TYR A 9 2.87 -5.79 1.52
N GLU A 10 3.99 -5.21 1.94
CA GLU A 10 4.01 -4.10 2.89
C GLU A 10 3.18 -2.92 2.37
N LEU A 11 3.35 -2.55 1.10
CA LEU A 11 2.58 -1.45 0.50
C LEU A 11 1.07 -1.74 0.46
N LEU A 12 0.67 -2.95 0.04
CA LEU A 12 -0.74 -3.34 0.00
C LEU A 12 -1.37 -3.36 1.41
N GLY A 13 -0.61 -3.82 2.41
CA GLY A 13 -1.02 -3.76 3.81
C GLY A 13 -1.25 -2.32 4.28
N LEU A 14 -0.34 -1.40 3.95
CA LEU A 14 -0.47 0.02 4.29
C LEU A 14 -1.66 0.68 3.58
N PHE A 15 -1.89 0.38 2.30
CA PHE A 15 -3.06 0.88 1.57
C PHE A 15 -4.37 0.37 2.19
N THR A 16 -4.41 -0.91 2.56
CA THR A 16 -5.57 -1.52 3.21
C THR A 16 -5.83 -0.92 4.58
N LEU A 17 -4.77 -0.70 5.37
CA LEU A 17 -4.84 -0.06 6.68
C LEU A 17 -5.34 1.38 6.54
N TYR A 18 -4.74 2.16 5.63
CA TYR A 18 -5.14 3.55 5.37
C TYR A 18 -6.60 3.64 4.93
N SER A 19 -7.04 2.77 4.03
CA SER A 19 -8.42 2.76 3.52
C SER A 19 -9.46 2.47 4.61
N ARG A 20 -9.08 1.80 5.71
CA ARG A 20 -10.00 1.46 6.81
C ARG A 20 -9.85 2.38 8.03
N HIS A 21 -8.63 2.83 8.29
CA HIS A 21 -8.19 3.56 9.48
C HIS A 21 -7.17 4.64 9.08
N PRO A 22 -7.57 5.70 8.38
CA PRO A 22 -6.65 6.73 7.91
C PRO A 22 -5.88 7.40 9.06
N GLU A 23 -6.48 7.48 10.25
CA GLU A 23 -5.88 7.99 11.48
C GLU A 23 -4.64 7.20 11.93
N ALA A 24 -4.58 5.89 11.64
CA ALA A 24 -3.46 5.04 12.02
C ALA A 24 -2.16 5.41 11.27
N LEU A 25 -2.29 6.09 10.13
CA LEU A 25 -1.18 6.49 9.27
C LEU A 25 -1.08 8.00 9.10
N ALA A 26 -1.74 8.80 9.95
CA ALA A 26 -1.74 10.26 9.88
C ALA A 26 -0.32 10.87 9.81
N HIS A 27 0.63 10.33 10.58
CA HIS A 27 2.03 10.78 10.57
C HIS A 27 2.93 10.05 9.58
N GLY A 28 2.35 9.23 8.70
CA GLY A 28 3.06 8.37 7.77
C GLY A 28 3.62 7.10 8.40
N HIS A 29 4.29 6.31 7.57
CA HIS A 29 4.98 5.06 7.89
C HIS A 29 6.33 5.04 7.19
N GLN A 30 7.34 4.57 7.92
CA GLN A 30 8.69 4.36 7.40
C GLN A 30 9.15 2.95 7.78
N GLY A 31 8.96 2.02 6.85
CA GLY A 31 9.48 0.67 6.93
C GLY A 31 10.88 0.55 6.34
N ALA A 32 11.38 -0.69 6.28
CA ALA A 32 12.70 -0.99 5.74
C ALA A 32 12.78 -0.75 4.23
N ARG A 33 11.70 -1.03 3.50
CA ARG A 33 11.63 -0.90 2.03
C ARG A 33 10.52 0.03 1.58
N VAL A 34 9.41 0.08 2.33
CA VAL A 34 8.27 0.92 1.98
C VAL A 34 8.18 2.16 2.87
N MET A 35 7.92 3.30 2.25
CA MET A 35 7.46 4.51 2.93
C MET A 35 6.04 4.84 2.49
N PHE A 36 5.26 5.43 3.37
CA PHE A 36 3.90 5.90 3.07
C PHE A 36 3.63 7.18 3.84
N SER A 37 3.06 8.19 3.18
CA SER A 37 2.55 9.39 3.84
C SER A 37 1.25 9.79 3.17
N PRO A 38 0.14 9.88 3.92
CA PRO A 38 -1.10 10.39 3.37
C PRO A 38 -0.99 11.90 3.10
N PRO A 39 -1.83 12.44 2.20
CA PRO A 39 -1.91 13.86 1.98
C PRO A 39 -2.38 14.61 3.24
N GLY A 40 -1.93 15.86 3.40
CA GLY A 40 -2.42 16.82 4.39
C GLY A 40 -1.58 16.96 5.66
N HIS A 41 -0.77 15.97 6.04
CA HIS A 41 0.03 16.03 7.28
C HIS A 41 1.45 16.54 7.06
N VAL A 42 2.25 15.80 6.28
CA VAL A 42 3.65 16.16 5.99
C VAL A 42 3.73 17.09 4.77
N SER A 43 2.85 16.88 3.79
CA SER A 43 2.73 17.67 2.56
C SER A 43 1.28 17.71 2.09
N LYS A 44 0.95 18.65 1.19
CA LYS A 44 -0.38 18.68 0.53
C LYS A 44 -0.61 17.46 -0.36
N GLU A 45 0.46 16.96 -0.97
CA GLU A 45 0.48 15.71 -1.73
C GLU A 45 0.63 14.51 -0.80
N GLY A 46 0.14 13.35 -1.25
CA GLY A 46 0.48 12.06 -0.64
C GLY A 46 1.67 11.45 -1.36
N PHE A 47 2.38 10.54 -0.70
CA PHE A 47 3.40 9.74 -1.36
C PHE A 47 3.51 8.34 -0.80
N PHE A 48 4.03 7.44 -1.61
CA PHE A 48 4.59 6.19 -1.15
C PHE A 48 5.95 5.99 -1.82
N GLY A 49 6.80 5.16 -1.22
CA GLY A 49 8.09 4.85 -1.80
C GLY A 49 8.45 3.39 -1.62
N ILE A 50 9.22 2.86 -2.57
CA ILE A 50 9.77 1.51 -2.56
C ILE A 50 11.26 1.62 -2.83
N ASP A 51 12.09 1.02 -1.98
CA ASP A 51 13.55 0.95 -2.12
C ASP A 51 14.20 2.32 -2.41
N GLY A 52 13.69 3.36 -1.75
CA GLY A 52 14.20 4.74 -1.85
C GLY A 52 13.59 5.58 -2.98
N LEU A 53 12.91 4.98 -3.97
CA LEU A 53 12.16 5.73 -4.97
C LEU A 53 10.83 6.20 -4.39
N ARG A 54 10.54 7.51 -4.46
CA ARG A 54 9.29 8.10 -3.96
C ARG A 54 8.40 8.55 -5.11
N ILE A 55 7.13 8.20 -5.04
CA ILE A 55 6.09 8.61 -5.99
C ILE A 55 5.14 9.56 -5.24
N PHE A 56 5.13 10.82 -5.66
CA PHE A 56 4.26 11.86 -5.12
C PHE A 56 3.02 12.00 -6.00
N LEU A 57 1.87 12.17 -5.38
CA LEU A 57 0.58 12.28 -6.05
C LEU A 57 -0.24 13.42 -5.44
N PRO A 58 -0.96 14.20 -6.26
CA PRO A 58 -2.04 15.05 -5.77
C PRO A 58 -3.02 14.23 -4.93
N ALA A 59 -3.59 14.85 -3.88
CA ALA A 59 -4.44 14.16 -2.91
C ALA A 59 -5.54 13.30 -3.57
N GLU A 60 -6.26 13.84 -4.55
CA GLU A 60 -7.32 13.10 -5.27
C GLU A 60 -6.81 11.85 -6.01
N ALA A 61 -5.64 11.97 -6.65
CA ALA A 61 -5.02 10.86 -7.37
C ALA A 61 -4.50 9.79 -6.39
N PHE A 62 -3.96 10.22 -5.25
CA PHE A 62 -3.52 9.34 -4.17
C PHE A 62 -4.70 8.54 -3.60
N GLU A 63 -5.78 9.21 -3.22
CA GLU A 63 -6.99 8.56 -2.70
C GLU A 63 -7.61 7.58 -3.71
N THR A 64 -7.61 7.97 -4.99
CA THR A 64 -8.12 7.10 -6.06
C THR A 64 -7.23 5.87 -6.24
N LEU A 65 -5.91 6.02 -6.21
CA LEU A 65 -4.98 4.89 -6.30
C LEU A 65 -5.18 3.91 -5.15
N VAL A 66 -5.22 4.41 -3.91
CA VAL A 66 -5.38 3.55 -2.72
C VAL A 66 -6.71 2.82 -2.77
N ARG A 67 -7.81 3.51 -3.11
CA ARG A 67 -9.13 2.89 -3.26
C ARG A 67 -9.12 1.79 -4.32
N GLU A 68 -8.69 2.09 -5.54
CA GLU A 68 -8.72 1.14 -6.65
C GLU A 68 -7.86 -0.10 -6.38
N LEU A 69 -6.65 0.08 -5.86
CA LEU A 69 -5.76 -1.05 -5.55
C LEU A 69 -6.32 -1.89 -4.40
N THR A 70 -6.84 -1.26 -3.34
CA THR A 70 -7.41 -2.00 -2.21
C THR A 70 -8.63 -2.81 -2.64
N THR A 71 -9.55 -2.23 -3.42
CA THR A 71 -10.74 -2.92 -3.90
C THR A 71 -10.37 -4.08 -4.83
N ARG A 72 -9.51 -3.85 -5.83
CA ARG A 72 -9.15 -4.91 -6.79
C ARG A 72 -8.33 -6.03 -6.17
N CYS A 73 -7.55 -5.75 -5.13
CA CYS A 73 -6.82 -6.78 -4.39
C CYS A 73 -7.71 -7.54 -3.38
N ALA A 74 -8.86 -6.97 -3.00
CA ALA A 74 -9.83 -7.61 -2.13
C ALA A 74 -10.91 -8.41 -2.90
N GLU A 75 -11.21 -8.02 -4.13
CA GLU A 75 -12.31 -8.56 -4.93
C GLU A 75 -11.88 -9.01 -6.33
N GLY A 76 -12.44 -10.12 -6.81
CA GLY A 76 -12.26 -10.62 -8.18
C GLY A 76 -10.95 -11.38 -8.42
N THR A 77 -10.56 -11.50 -9.70
CA THR A 77 -9.48 -12.40 -10.15
C THR A 77 -8.12 -12.09 -9.52
N LEU A 78 -7.82 -10.82 -9.23
CA LEU A 78 -6.55 -10.46 -8.58
C LEU A 78 -6.54 -10.95 -7.12
N ALA A 79 -7.63 -10.79 -6.38
CA ALA A 79 -7.75 -11.30 -5.01
C ALA A 79 -7.56 -12.82 -4.93
N GLU A 80 -8.11 -13.58 -5.88
CA GLU A 80 -7.92 -15.03 -5.99
C GLU A 80 -6.44 -15.38 -6.21
N ALA A 81 -5.76 -14.68 -7.12
CA ALA A 81 -4.34 -14.87 -7.37
C ALA A 81 -3.48 -14.55 -6.13
N LEU A 82 -3.75 -13.44 -5.44
CA LEU A 82 -3.07 -13.07 -4.20
C LEU A 82 -3.28 -14.12 -3.10
N THR A 83 -4.49 -14.67 -3.00
CA THR A 83 -4.84 -15.74 -2.05
C THR A 83 -4.07 -17.02 -2.37
N GLY A 84 -4.01 -17.41 -3.64
CA GLY A 84 -3.21 -18.56 -4.08
C GLY A 84 -1.73 -18.39 -3.75
N LEU A 85 -1.18 -17.20 -3.98
CA LEU A 85 0.22 -16.90 -3.64
C LEU A 85 0.49 -16.94 -2.14
N ARG A 86 -0.44 -16.45 -1.30
CA ARG A 86 -0.38 -16.63 0.16
C ARG A 86 -0.42 -18.12 0.53
N GLY A 87 -1.27 -18.92 -0.12
CA GLY A 87 -1.33 -20.37 0.11
C GLY A 87 -0.02 -21.11 -0.21
N LEU A 88 0.74 -20.64 -1.21
CA LEU A 88 2.01 -21.24 -1.61
C LEU A 88 3.19 -20.80 -0.75
N TYR A 89 3.20 -19.54 -0.32
CA TYR A 89 4.36 -18.92 0.32
C TYR A 89 4.18 -18.64 1.82
N GLY A 90 3.03 -19.03 2.38
CA GLY A 90 2.66 -18.80 3.78
C GLY A 90 1.96 -17.46 3.96
N ASP A 91 1.57 -17.17 5.21
CA ASP A 91 1.05 -15.86 5.56
C ASP A 91 2.09 -14.80 5.21
N LEU A 92 1.80 -14.14 4.09
CA LEU A 92 2.36 -12.85 3.71
C LEU A 92 2.32 -11.93 4.94
#